data_AF-A0A2S9FQT4-F1
#
_entry.id   AF-A0A2S9FQT4-F1
#
_cell.length_a   1.000
_cell.length_b   1.000
_cell.length_c   1.000
_cell.angle_alpha   90.00
_cell.angle_beta   90.00
_cell.angle_gamma   90.00
#
_symmetry.space_group_name_H-M   'P 1'
#
loop_
_entity.id
_entity.type
_entity.pdbx_description
1 polymer ?
#
loop_
_entity_poly.entity_id
_entity_poly.type
_entity_poly.pdbx_seq_one_letter_code
_entity_poly.pdbx_strand_id
1 'polypeptide(L)'
;MTESLDVRVAIVGVGNCASSLVQGVQYYKDADENATVPGLMHVKLGQYHVRDVKFVAAFDVDAKKVGFDLSEAIFASENNTIK
;
A
#
# COMPACT_ATOMS: atom_id res chain seq x y z
N MET A 1 -26.03 8.43 -4.76
CA MET A 1 -24.97 7.60 -4.17
C MET A 1 -23.69 7.96 -4.91
N THR A 2 -22.75 8.64 -4.26
CA THR A 2 -21.41 8.75 -4.83
C THR A 2 -20.76 7.38 -4.67
N GLU A 3 -20.55 6.66 -5.77
CA GLU A 3 -19.72 5.45 -5.73
C GLU A 3 -18.36 5.82 -5.12
N SER A 4 -17.86 5.02 -4.18
CA SER A 4 -16.52 5.24 -3.67
C SER A 4 -15.53 4.84 -4.76
N LEU A 5 -14.56 5.71 -5.06
CA LEU A 5 -13.52 5.50 -6.07
C LEU A 5 -12.40 4.56 -5.57
N ASP A 6 -12.68 3.73 -4.55
CA ASP A 6 -11.67 2.92 -3.88
C ASP A 6 -11.20 1.76 -4.76
N VAL A 7 -9.88 1.64 -4.90
CA VAL A 7 -9.24 0.42 -5.40
C VAL A 7 -8.98 -0.48 -4.21
N ARG A 8 -9.85 -1.46 -3.98
CA ARG A 8 -9.75 -2.41 -2.87
C ARG A 8 -8.71 -3.48 -3.18
N VAL A 9 -7.55 -3.38 -2.53
CA VAL A 9 -6.37 -4.23 -2.76
C VAL A 9 -6.24 -5.30 -1.68
N ALA A 10 -5.97 -6.53 -2.11
CA ALA A 10 -5.53 -7.61 -1.26
C ALA A 10 -4.05 -7.93 -1.53
N ILE A 11 -3.27 -8.22 -0.48
CA ILE A 11 -1.86 -8.60 -0.59
C ILE A 11 -1.69 -10.09 -0.29
N VAL A 12 -0.95 -10.82 -1.12
CA VAL A 12 -0.56 -12.22 -0.86
C VAL A 12 0.96 -12.27 -0.72
N GLY A 13 1.43 -12.56 0.49
CA GLY A 13 2.83 -12.44 0.89
C GLY A 13 3.16 -11.02 1.37
N VAL A 14 3.26 -10.83 2.68
CA VAL A 14 3.54 -9.54 3.33
C VAL A 14 5.05 -9.37 3.51
N GLY A 15 5.80 -9.43 2.40
CA GLY A 15 7.26 -9.27 2.35
C GLY A 15 7.72 -7.81 2.20
N ASN A 16 9.01 -7.61 1.89
CA ASN A 16 9.58 -6.29 1.62
C ASN A 16 8.83 -5.50 0.53
N CYS A 17 8.38 -6.16 -0.54
CA CYS A 17 7.59 -5.48 -1.58
C CYS A 17 6.25 -4.95 -1.05
N ALA A 18 5.56 -5.73 -0.21
CA ALA A 18 4.33 -5.28 0.45
C ALA A 18 4.60 -4.09 1.38
N SER A 19 5.71 -4.15 2.11
CA SER A 19 6.15 -3.05 2.97
C SER A 19 6.38 -1.76 2.16
N SER A 20 7.17 -1.81 1.09
CA SER A 20 7.40 -0.64 0.24
C SER A 20 6.13 -0.13 -0.44
N LEU A 21 5.19 -1.00 -0.83
CA LEU A 21 3.91 -0.59 -1.42
C LEU A 21 3.02 0.14 -0.40
N VAL A 22 2.81 -0.45 0.78
CA VAL A 22 1.97 0.15 1.83
C VAL A 22 2.56 1.49 2.29
N GLN A 23 3.87 1.53 2.50
CA GLN A 23 4.58 2.76 2.84
C GLN A 23 4.48 3.81 1.73
N GLY A 24 4.70 3.42 0.47
CA GLY A 24 4.62 4.33 -0.68
C GLY A 24 3.23 4.93 -0.88
N VAL A 25 2.17 4.15 -0.71
CA VAL A 25 0.79 4.66 -0.74
C VAL A 25 0.56 5.68 0.36
N GLN A 26 1.06 5.43 1.57
CA GLN A 26 0.97 6.41 2.66
C GLN A 26 1.78 7.67 2.37
N TYR A 27 3.02 7.51 1.90
CA TYR A 27 3.95 8.60 1.64
C TYR A 27 3.41 9.59 0.60
N TYR A 28 2.75 9.07 -0.45
CA TYR A 28 2.21 9.88 -1.55
C TYR A 28 0.69 10.10 -1.48
N LYS A 29 0.02 9.79 -0.36
CA LYS A 29 -1.44 9.93 -0.26
C LYS A 29 -1.91 11.38 -0.51
N ASP A 30 -1.09 12.36 -0.13
CA ASP A 30 -1.41 13.79 -0.22
C ASP A 30 -0.64 14.50 -1.35
N ALA A 31 0.01 13.74 -2.24
CA ALA A 31 0.69 14.31 -3.40
C ALA A 31 -0.30 15.09 -4.29
N ASP A 32 0.15 16.19 -4.90
CA ASP A 32 -0.62 16.90 -5.92
C ASP A 32 -0.81 15.98 -7.13
N GLU A 33 -2.05 15.88 -7.64
CA GLU A 33 -2.38 15.03 -8.79
C GLU A 33 -1.61 15.41 -10.07
N ASN A 34 -1.11 16.65 -10.15
CA ASN A 34 -0.32 17.16 -11.27
C ASN A 34 1.20 17.12 -11.03
N ALA A 35 1.65 16.66 -9.86
CA ALA A 35 3.07 16.56 -9.57
C ALA A 35 3.73 15.36 -10.26
N THR A 36 4.99 15.53 -10.66
CA THR A 36 5.83 14.42 -11.09
C THR A 36 6.48 13.77 -9.87
N VAL A 37 6.12 12.52 -9.61
CA VAL A 37 6.67 11.71 -8.50
C VAL A 37 7.63 10.65 -9.07
N PRO A 38 8.88 10.55 -8.57
CA PRO A 38 9.80 9.50 -9.00
C PRO A 38 9.20 8.09 -8.84
N GLY A 39 9.24 7.29 -9.92
CA GLY A 39 8.72 5.92 -9.92
C GLY A 39 7.22 5.78 -10.19
N LEU A 40 6.46 6.87 -10.26
CA LEU A 40 5.06 6.87 -10.70
C LEU A 40 4.94 7.55 -12.06
N MET A 41 4.20 6.94 -12.98
CA MET A 41 3.85 7.61 -14.24
C MET A 41 2.88 8.78 -14.00
N HIS A 42 1.91 8.58 -13.08
CA HIS A 42 0.92 9.58 -12.69
C HIS A 42 0.57 9.43 -11.20
N VAL A 43 0.41 10.54 -10.48
CA VAL A 43 -0.16 10.53 -9.12
C VAL A 43 -1.64 10.16 -9.16
N LYS A 44 -2.34 10.56 -10.22
CA LYS A 44 -3.71 10.17 -10.51
C LYS A 44 -3.81 9.50 -11.88
N LEU A 45 -4.12 8.21 -11.89
CA LEU A 45 -4.31 7.42 -13.09
C LEU A 45 -5.80 7.32 -13.42
N GLY A 46 -6.23 8.07 -14.43
CA GLY A 46 -7.65 8.23 -14.73
C GLY A 46 -8.37 8.93 -13.56
N GLN A 47 -9.29 8.22 -12.92
CA GLN A 47 -10.02 8.73 -11.76
C GLN A 47 -9.40 8.35 -10.41
N TYR A 48 -8.35 7.52 -10.40
CA TYR A 48 -7.77 6.95 -9.19
C TYR A 48 -6.49 7.67 -8.79
N HIS A 49 -6.53 8.36 -7.66
CA HIS A 49 -5.34 8.89 -7.00
C HIS A 49 -4.65 7.78 -6.19
N VAL A 50 -3.34 7.91 -5.92
CA VAL A 50 -2.61 7.04 -4.96
C VAL A 50 -3.37 6.77 -3.65
N ARG A 51 -4.08 7.77 -3.10
CA ARG A 51 -4.84 7.64 -1.83
C ARG A 51 -6.03 6.71 -1.93
N ASP A 52 -6.51 6.43 -3.13
CA ASP A 52 -7.68 5.59 -3.38
C ASP A 52 -7.32 4.10 -3.32
N VAL A 53 -6.03 3.75 -3.24
CA VAL A 53 -5.58 2.39 -2.94
C VAL A 53 -5.89 2.08 -1.47
N LYS A 54 -6.83 1.16 -1.24
CA LYS A 54 -7.23 0.70 0.10
C LYS A 54 -6.85 -0.76 0.30
N PHE A 55 -5.92 -1.02 1.21
CA PHE A 55 -5.60 -2.39 1.61
C PHE A 55 -6.73 -2.95 2.48
N VAL A 56 -7.41 -3.97 1.98
CA VAL A 56 -8.60 -4.56 2.64
C VAL A 56 -8.41 -6.00 3.07
N ALA A 57 -7.35 -6.65 2.61
CA ALA A 57 -7.00 -8.00 3.00
C ALA A 57 -5.50 -8.24 2.82
N ALA A 58 -4.94 -9.12 3.64
CA ALA A 58 -3.57 -9.60 3.50
C ALA A 58 -3.50 -11.07 3.91
N PHE A 59 -2.63 -11.83 3.25
CA PHE A 59 -2.39 -13.23 3.51
C PHE A 59 -0.90 -13.49 3.64
N ASP A 60 -0.51 -14.26 4.66
CA ASP A 60 0.87 -14.72 4.88
C ASP A 60 0.84 -16.10 5.57
N VAL A 61 1.99 -16.74 5.66
CA VAL A 61 2.19 -18.03 6.35
C VAL A 61 3.11 -17.91 7.57
N ASP A 62 3.84 -16.79 7.70
CA ASP A 62 4.75 -16.56 8.81
C ASP A 62 3.97 -16.24 10.10
N ALA A 63 4.24 -17.00 11.17
CA ALA A 63 3.62 -16.81 12.48
C ALA A 63 3.90 -15.44 13.10
N LYS A 64 4.96 -14.74 12.66
CA LYS A 64 5.26 -13.35 13.08
C LYS A 64 4.42 -12.31 12.33
N LYS A 65 3.58 -12.73 11.37
CA LYS A 65 2.74 -11.86 10.53
C LYS A 65 1.26 -12.25 10.58
N VAL A 66 0.95 -13.54 10.63
CA VAL A 66 -0.43 -14.05 10.73
C VAL A 66 -1.05 -13.64 12.06
N GLY A 67 -2.22 -13.00 12.00
CA GLY A 67 -2.95 -12.51 13.19
C GLY A 67 -2.55 -11.10 13.64
N PHE A 68 -1.56 -10.47 12.98
CA PHE A 68 -1.16 -9.10 13.24
C PHE A 68 -1.83 -8.13 12.24
N ASP A 69 -1.96 -6.88 12.64
CA ASP A 69 -2.43 -5.83 11.73
C ASP A 69 -1.44 -5.65 10.56
N LEU A 70 -1.94 -5.26 9.39
CA LEU A 70 -1.08 -5.06 8.22
C LEU A 70 0.01 -4.01 8.49
N SER A 71 -0.28 -2.96 9.27
CA SER A 71 0.69 -1.92 9.62
C SER A 71 1.86 -2.42 10.47
N GLU A 72 1.66 -3.50 11.22
CA GLU A 72 2.70 -4.17 11.99
C GLU A 72 3.41 -5.25 11.14
N ALA A 73 2.62 -6.06 10.42
CA ALA A 73 3.12 -7.17 9.62
C ALA A 73 4.12 -6.74 8.53
N ILE A 74 3.98 -5.53 7.97
CA ILE A 74 4.93 -4.99 6.98
C ILE A 74 6.34 -4.72 7.54
N PHE A 75 6.49 -4.62 8.86
CA PHE A 75 7.78 -4.43 9.54
C PHE A 75 8.20 -5.66 10.37
N ALA A 76 7.43 -6.75 10.31
CA ALA A 76 7.68 -7.95 11.10
C ALA A 76 8.55 -8.98 10.36
N SER A 77 9.09 -9.92 11.12
CA SER A 77 9.98 -10.99 10.64
C SER A 77 11.20 -10.43 9.90
N GLU A 78 11.62 -11.05 8.81
CA GLU A 78 12.80 -10.68 8.03
C GLU A 78 12.56 -9.48 7.09
N ASN A 79 11.43 -8.77 7.20
CA ASN A 79 11.22 -7.54 6.45
C ASN A 79 12.19 -6.46 6.96
N ASN A 80 12.95 -5.87 6.04
CA ASN A 80 14.08 -4.99 6.33
C ASN A 80 14.33 -3.93 5.24
N THR A 81 13.34 -3.68 4.38
CA THR A 81 13.39 -2.56 3.42
C THR A 81 13.41 -1.21 4.14
N ILE A 82 13.83 -0.17 3.44
CA ILE A 82 13.92 1.20 3.97
C ILE A 82 12.55 1.70 4.46
N LYS A 83 12.58 2.56 5.49
CA LYS A 83 11.43 3.28 6.03
C LYS A 83 11.58 4.79 5.81
#